data_AF-A0A937IVL3-F1
#
_entry.id   AF-A0A937IVL3-F1
#
_cell.length_a   1.000
_cell.length_b   1.000
_cell.length_c   1.000
_cell.angle_alpha   90.00
_cell.angle_beta   90.00
_cell.angle_gamma   90.00
#
_symmetry.space_group_name_H-M   'P 1'
#
loop_
_entity.id
_entity.type
_entity.pdbx_description
1 polymer ?
#
loop_
_entity_poly.entity_id
_entity_poly.type
_entity_poly.pdbx_seq_one_letter_code
_entity_poly.pdbx_strand_id
1 'polypeptide(L)'
;IQTEAELIVMRRDPEKKVVWYLNSDDGEFYDLKNDPDEINNLWFDPVHKKERDIIVDKIKNRTLSGMLASRQRATPKPQTAMPIN
;
A
#
# COMPACT_ATOMS: atom_id res chain seq x y z
N ILE A 1 9.26 8.68 -12.75
CA ILE A 1 8.71 7.74 -13.75
C ILE A 1 7.87 6.74 -12.97
N GLN A 2 6.54 6.78 -13.09
CA GLN A 2 5.65 5.78 -12.49
C GLN A 2 5.52 4.65 -13.51
N THR A 3 6.57 3.84 -13.65
CA THR A 3 6.70 2.87 -14.75
C THR A 3 6.36 1.47 -14.27
N GLU A 4 5.40 0.85 -14.97
CA GLU A 4 5.17 -0.60 -15.07
C GLU A 4 4.56 -1.37 -13.89
N ALA A 5 4.44 -0.78 -12.69
CA ALA A 5 3.86 -1.49 -11.56
C ALA A 5 2.34 -1.73 -11.72
N GLU A 6 1.92 -2.99 -11.81
CA GLU A 6 0.49 -3.39 -11.90
C GLU A 6 -0.32 -3.00 -10.66
N LEU A 7 0.35 -2.85 -9.52
CA LEU A 7 -0.25 -2.41 -8.27
C LEU A 7 0.77 -1.56 -7.50
N ILE A 8 0.31 -0.42 -7.00
CA ILE A 8 1.07 0.46 -6.13
C ILE A 8 0.31 0.57 -4.80
N VAL A 9 0.98 0.28 -3.69
CA VAL A 9 0.37 0.39 -2.35
C VAL A 9 1.24 1.27 -1.47
N MET A 10 0.64 2.31 -0.91
CA MET A 10 1.28 3.21 0.05
C MET A 10 0.82 2.90 1.47
N ARG A 11 1.77 2.88 2.41
CA ARG A 11 1.51 3.01 3.85
C ARG A 11 2.19 4.28 4.34
N ARG A 12 1.43 5.14 5.00
CA ARG A 12 1.93 6.33 5.69
C ARG A 12 1.48 6.30 7.15
N ASP A 13 2.42 6.55 8.06
CA ASP A 13 2.16 6.91 9.44
C ASP A 13 2.91 8.22 9.77
N PRO A 14 2.81 8.80 10.98
CA PRO A 14 3.46 10.08 11.29
C PRO A 14 4.99 10.06 11.19
N GLU A 15 5.63 8.90 11.28
CA GLU A 15 7.09 8.81 11.23
C GLU A 15 7.61 8.34 9.87
N LYS A 16 6.82 7.56 9.12
CA LYS A 16 7.32 6.86 7.93
C LYS A 16 6.30 6.80 6.80
N LYS A 17 6.80 6.87 5.58
CA LYS A 17 6.05 6.58 4.35
C LYS A 17 6.78 5.51 3.57
N VAL A 18 6.07 4.44 3.20
CA VAL A 18 6.58 3.38 2.32
C VAL A 18 5.61 3.19 1.16
N VAL A 19 6.13 3.17 -0.05
CA VAL A 19 5.40 2.86 -1.28
C VAL A 19 5.99 1.60 -1.88
N TRP A 20 5.17 0.55 -1.99
CA TRP A 20 5.55 -0.72 -2.59
C TRP A 20 4.94 -0.83 -3.98
N TYR A 21 5.78 -1.17 -4.96
CA TYR A 21 5.41 -1.45 -6.34
C TYR A 21 5.39 -2.98 -6.56
N LEU A 22 4.26 -3.52 -7.00
CA LEU A 22 4.15 -4.94 -7.35
C LEU A 22 5.02 -5.23 -8.58
N ASN A 23 5.74 -6.36 -8.55
CA ASN A 23 6.63 -6.84 -9.60
C ASN A 23 7.79 -5.88 -9.95
N SER A 24 8.19 -5.05 -9.01
CA SER A 24 9.36 -4.18 -9.14
C SER A 24 10.28 -4.32 -7.93
N ASP A 25 11.58 -4.22 -8.17
CA ASP A 25 12.60 -4.09 -7.12
C ASP A 25 12.71 -2.64 -6.60
N ASP A 26 12.09 -1.69 -7.31
CA ASP A 26 12.00 -0.29 -6.91
C ASP A 26 10.84 -0.04 -5.94
N GLY A 27 10.93 1.10 -5.26
CA GLY A 27 9.91 1.59 -4.36
C GLY A 27 10.35 2.89 -3.71
N GLU A 28 9.59 3.30 -2.70
CA GLU A 28 9.89 4.53 -1.96
C GLU A 28 9.85 4.27 -0.46
N PHE A 29 10.85 4.80 0.26
CA PHE A 29 10.85 4.81 1.72
C PHE A 29 11.35 6.17 2.22
N TYR A 30 10.51 6.89 2.96
CA TYR A 30 10.86 8.17 3.57
C TYR A 30 10.70 8.11 5.09
N ASP A 31 11.71 8.63 5.80
CA ASP A 31 11.66 8.91 7.23
C ASP A 31 11.07 10.32 7.44
N LEU A 32 9.77 10.39 7.66
CA LEU A 32 9.03 11.65 7.79
C LEU A 32 9.37 12.41 9.07
N LYS A 33 10.02 11.76 10.04
CA LYS A 33 10.46 12.42 11.27
C LYS A 33 11.64 13.34 11.01
N ASN A 34 12.58 12.88 10.17
CA ASN A 34 13.81 13.62 9.86
C ASN A 34 13.77 14.28 8.46
N ASP A 35 12.89 13.81 7.59
CA ASP A 35 12.67 14.27 6.21
C ASP A 35 11.16 14.42 5.92
N PRO A 36 10.49 15.41 6.55
CA PRO A 36 9.05 15.62 6.39
C PRO A 36 8.65 16.02 4.97
N ASP A 37 9.58 16.59 4.21
CA ASP A 37 9.38 17.02 2.83
C ASP A 37 9.65 15.90 1.80
N GLU A 38 9.97 14.67 2.28
CA GLU A 38 10.14 13.47 1.45
C GLU A 38 11.19 13.64 0.34
N ILE A 39 12.28 14.34 0.63
CA ILE A 39 13.34 14.65 -0.33
C ILE A 39 14.26 13.44 -0.54
N ASN A 40 14.46 12.63 0.49
CA ASN A 40 15.44 11.56 0.52
C ASN A 40 14.75 10.18 0.49
N ASN A 41 14.70 9.57 -0.70
CA ASN A 41 14.23 8.20 -0.82
C ASN A 41 15.28 7.20 -0.31
N LEU A 42 15.00 6.60 0.85
CA LEU A 42 15.83 5.61 1.56
C LEU A 42 15.62 4.18 1.07
N TRP A 43 14.89 3.96 -0.04
CA TRP A 43 14.51 2.62 -0.50
C TRP A 43 15.72 1.70 -0.65
N PHE A 44 16.82 2.17 -1.25
CA PHE A 44 18.03 1.37 -1.47
C PHE A 44 19.08 1.52 -0.36
N ASP A 45 18.79 2.28 0.70
CA ASP A 45 19.73 2.45 1.80
C ASP A 45 19.85 1.13 2.62
N PRO A 46 21.04 0.51 2.70
CA PRO A 46 21.23 -0.74 3.42
C PRO A 46 20.95 -0.62 4.93
N VAL A 47 21.12 0.57 5.53
CA VAL A 47 20.81 0.82 6.96
C VAL A 47 19.32 0.64 7.21
N HIS A 48 18.51 1.06 6.25
CA HIS A 48 17.05 1.07 6.34
C HIS A 48 16.39 -0.19 5.79
N LYS A 49 17.16 -1.09 5.15
CA LYS A 49 16.67 -2.30 4.48
C LYS A 49 15.78 -3.17 5.38
N LYS A 50 16.24 -3.48 6.60
CA LYS A 50 15.51 -4.37 7.50
C LYS A 50 14.15 -3.79 7.89
N GLU A 51 14.09 -2.51 8.18
CA GLU A 51 12.84 -1.83 8.54
C GLU A 51 11.89 -1.75 7.36
N ARG A 52 12.41 -1.35 6.19
CA ARG A 52 11.68 -1.33 4.93
C ARG A 52 11.02 -2.68 4.64
N ASP A 53 11.78 -3.78 4.73
CA ASP A 53 11.29 -5.12 4.43
C ASP A 53 10.15 -5.54 5.37
N ILE A 54 10.25 -5.23 6.68
CA ILE A 54 9.18 -5.48 7.66
C ILE A 54 7.90 -4.71 7.28
N ILE A 55 8.02 -3.47 6.81
CA ILE A 55 6.86 -2.66 6.42
C ILE A 55 6.24 -3.19 5.13
N VAL A 56 7.05 -3.55 4.14
CA VAL A 56 6.60 -4.14 2.87
C VAL A 56 5.84 -5.45 3.12
N ASP A 57 6.32 -6.31 4.01
CA ASP A 57 5.63 -7.55 4.36
C ASP A 57 4.26 -7.28 5.00
N LYS A 58 4.15 -6.25 5.85
CA LYS A 58 2.85 -5.81 6.39
C LYS A 58 1.90 -5.33 5.29
N ILE A 59 2.42 -4.55 4.32
CA ILE A 59 1.65 -4.07 3.17
C ILE A 59 1.11 -5.24 2.34
N LYS A 60 1.99 -6.19 2.00
CA LYS A 60 1.62 -7.39 1.21
C LYS A 60 0.55 -8.21 1.92
N ASN A 61 0.76 -8.53 3.21
CA ASN A 61 -0.19 -9.29 4.01
C ASN A 61 -1.56 -8.60 4.12
N ARG A 62 -1.56 -7.27 4.35
CA ARG A 62 -2.81 -6.50 4.44
C ARG A 62 -3.55 -6.47 3.10
N THR A 63 -2.82 -6.27 2.01
CA THR A 63 -3.37 -6.25 0.65
C THR A 63 -4.01 -7.59 0.29
N LEU A 64 -3.28 -8.70 0.48
CA LEU A 64 -3.78 -10.05 0.23
C LEU A 64 -5.01 -10.37 1.09
N SER A 65 -4.97 -10.06 2.38
CA SER A 65 -6.09 -10.28 3.30
C SER A 65 -7.34 -9.50 2.85
N GLY A 66 -7.16 -8.25 2.39
CA GLY A 66 -8.24 -7.43 1.86
C GLY A 66 -8.87 -8.01 0.60
N MET A 67 -8.04 -8.55 -0.31
CA MET A 67 -8.51 -9.23 -1.53
C MET A 67 -9.30 -10.51 -1.23
N LEU A 68 -8.89 -11.28 -0.21
CA LEU A 68 -9.63 -12.48 0.21
C LEU A 68 -10.97 -12.10 0.85
N ALA A 69 -10.98 -11.10 1.74
CA ALA A 69 -12.19 -10.65 2.41
C ALA A 69 -13.21 -10.03 1.44
N SER A 70 -12.77 -9.33 0.40
CA SER A 70 -13.68 -8.75 -0.60
C SER A 70 -14.38 -9.83 -1.44
N ARG A 71 -13.67 -10.92 -1.77
CA ARG A 71 -14.23 -12.08 -2.51
C ARG A 71 -15.26 -12.88 -1.73
N GLN A 72 -15.21 -12.82 -0.39
CA GLN A 72 -16.12 -13.57 0.49
C GLN A 72 -17.44 -12.85 0.80
N ARG A 73 -17.63 -11.61 0.35
CA ARG A 73 -18.90 -10.89 0.60
C ARG A 73 -20.00 -11.44 -0.30
N ALA A 74 -21.07 -11.96 0.30
CA ALA A 74 -22.32 -12.20 -0.41
C ALA A 74 -22.76 -10.88 -1.06
N THR A 75 -23.07 -10.92 -2.35
CA THR A 75 -23.62 -9.75 -3.06
C THR A 75 -24.90 -9.32 -2.35
N PRO A 76 -25.06 -8.02 -2.02
CA PRO A 76 -26.34 -7.53 -1.50
C PRO A 76 -27.47 -7.96 -2.43
N LYS A 77 -28.62 -8.34 -1.86
CA LYS A 77 -29.80 -8.70 -2.67
C LYS A 77 -30.07 -7.56 -3.68
N PRO A 78 -30.45 -7.88 -4.93
CA PRO A 78 -30.74 -6.87 -5.94
C PRO A 78 -31.70 -5.81 -5.39
N GLN A 79 -31.49 -4.54 -5.77
CA GLN A 79 -32.39 -3.46 -5.39
C GLN A 79 -33.83 -3.83 -5.80
N THR A 80 -34.74 -3.87 -4.83
CA THR A 80 -36.17 -4.06 -5.10
C THR A 80 -36.73 -2.79 -5.72
N ALA A 81 -37.66 -2.94 -6.68
CA ALA A 81 -38.33 -1.82 -7.34
C ALA A 81 -38.92 -0.86 -6.29
N MET A 82 -38.62 0.43 -6.44
CA MET A 82 -39.19 1.46 -5.55
C MET A 82 -40.68 1.62 -5.87
N PRO A 83 -41.58 1.68 -4.86
CA PRO A 83 -42.98 1.96 -5.11
C PRO A 83 -43.14 3.39 -5.64
N ILE A 84 -43.94 3.53 -6.69
CA ILE A 84 -44.32 4.80 -7.29
C ILE A 84 -45.56 5.26 -6.52
N ASN A 85 -45.46 6.37 -5.79
CA ASN A 85 -46.60 7.07 -5.20
C ASN A 85 -47.06 8.21 -6.10
#